data_AF-A0A072V424-F1
#
_entry.id   AF-A0A072V424-F1
#
_cell.length_a   1.000
_cell.length_b   1.000
_cell.length_c   1.000
_cell.angle_alpha   90.00
_cell.angle_beta   90.00
_cell.angle_gamma   90.00
#
_symmetry.space_group_name_H-M   'P 1'
#
loop_
_entity.id
_entity.type
_entity.pdbx_description
1 polymer ?
#
loop_
_entity_poly.entity_id
_entity_poly.type
_entity_poly.pdbx_seq_one_letter_code
_entity_poly.pdbx_strand_id
1 'polypeptide(L)'
;MDQIAGATPHSKIDHRKKVGSKPQPPVLHSVPPTKLVATKNDEIIPTSGPISAQLHIPDVMPKDQVKDGATEVKVAASHEIVPVTNSNETHEGGSKDFSFSGNPLPLHNKEIDTSSEGEADSVSVVSESRVSIGKYNVKESFGSILQTIVDKYGDIGASCDLESVVMRSYYMECVCFVVQELQSSSDSISKSKVSELLDIVKDVESAHLRVAWLHNTLDEIVENIELISHHQDMEMEKANYDREMESLREQLESELETLAQKEQEVADINIRIPEIRDRLSELEQLMSSGLVDDQTTLPIKSKIDQLL
;
A
#
# COMPACT_ATOMS: atom_id res chain seq x y z
N MET A 1 68.81 -20.81 -18.19
CA MET A 1 68.01 -22.04 -18.00
C MET A 1 66.61 -21.57 -17.65
N ASP A 2 65.52 -21.83 -18.37
CA ASP A 2 65.21 -22.92 -19.31
C ASP A 2 64.34 -22.45 -20.49
N GLN A 3 64.49 -23.16 -21.61
CA GLN A 3 63.62 -23.14 -22.79
C GLN A 3 62.49 -24.17 -22.64
N ILE A 4 61.42 -23.99 -23.43
CA ILE A 4 60.64 -24.96 -24.25
C ILE A 4 59.25 -24.28 -24.47
N ALA A 5 58.98 -23.66 -25.61
CA ALA A 5 58.61 -24.21 -26.91
C ALA A 5 57.17 -24.76 -26.99
N GLY A 6 56.40 -24.25 -27.95
CA GLY A 6 55.09 -24.77 -28.37
C GLY A 6 54.31 -23.76 -29.20
N ALA A 7 54.25 -23.94 -30.51
CA ALA A 7 53.80 -22.96 -31.50
C ALA A 7 52.57 -23.44 -32.32
N THR A 8 51.70 -22.49 -32.71
CA THR A 8 50.84 -22.40 -33.93
C THR A 8 49.74 -23.47 -34.18
N PRO A 9 48.69 -23.25 -35.04
CA PRO A 9 48.57 -22.22 -36.08
C PRO A 9 47.23 -21.47 -36.27
N HIS A 10 47.34 -20.40 -37.06
CA HIS A 10 46.27 -19.75 -37.82
C HIS A 10 45.58 -20.70 -38.80
N SER A 11 44.27 -20.55 -38.97
CA SER A 11 43.49 -21.10 -40.09
C SER A 11 42.55 -20.03 -40.63
N LYS A 12 42.91 -19.47 -41.79
CA LYS A 12 41.99 -18.76 -42.70
C LYS A 12 41.22 -19.81 -43.49
N ILE A 13 39.89 -19.79 -43.47
CA ILE A 13 39.08 -20.48 -44.48
C ILE A 13 37.97 -19.53 -44.93
N ASP A 14 38.18 -19.00 -46.14
CA ASP A 14 37.20 -18.38 -47.01
C ASP A 14 36.18 -19.43 -47.49
N HIS A 15 34.90 -19.23 -47.18
CA HIS A 15 33.81 -19.88 -47.92
C HIS A 15 32.73 -18.86 -48.31
N ARG A 16 32.92 -18.32 -49.51
CA ARG A 16 31.92 -17.69 -50.35
C ARG A 16 30.80 -18.70 -50.64
N LYS A 17 29.57 -18.47 -50.15
CA LYS A 17 28.36 -19.12 -50.67
C LYS A 17 27.26 -18.10 -50.97
N LYS A 18 26.73 -18.26 -52.18
CA LYS A 18 25.72 -17.47 -52.88
C LYS A 18 24.35 -17.51 -52.18
N VAL A 19 23.73 -16.33 -52.14
CA VAL A 19 22.33 -15.98 -52.49
C VAL A 19 21.33 -17.14 -52.60
N GLY A 20 20.32 -17.10 -51.72
CA GLY A 20 19.03 -17.79 -51.83
C GLY A 20 18.03 -17.08 -50.91
N SER A 21 16.93 -16.62 -51.50
CA SER A 21 15.98 -15.62 -50.99
C SER A 21 15.23 -15.98 -49.70
N LYS A 22 15.06 -15.01 -48.80
CA LYS A 22 14.13 -15.10 -47.65
C LYS A 22 12.90 -14.20 -47.94
N PRO A 23 11.66 -14.68 -47.76
CA PRO A 23 10.46 -13.86 -48.02
C PRO A 23 10.33 -12.70 -47.03
N GLN A 24 9.99 -11.53 -47.56
CA GLN A 24 9.78 -10.27 -46.85
C GLN A 24 8.35 -10.20 -46.30
N PRO A 25 8.12 -9.68 -45.07
CA PRO A 25 6.78 -9.51 -44.52
C PRO A 25 6.04 -8.37 -45.26
N PRO A 26 4.70 -8.46 -45.41
CA PRO A 26 3.93 -7.45 -46.13
C PRO A 26 3.92 -6.11 -45.39
N VAL A 27 4.17 -5.06 -46.17
CA VAL A 27 4.11 -3.65 -45.80
C VAL A 27 2.64 -3.26 -45.64
N LEU A 28 2.23 -2.86 -44.43
CA LEU A 28 0.94 -2.20 -44.23
C LEU A 28 1.06 -0.74 -44.69
N HIS A 29 0.22 -0.37 -45.64
CA HIS A 29 0.15 0.96 -46.22
C HIS A 29 -0.20 2.00 -45.15
N SER A 30 0.66 3.02 -45.03
CA SER A 30 0.37 4.24 -44.27
C SER A 30 -0.83 4.96 -44.89
N VAL A 31 -1.85 5.24 -44.06
CA VAL A 31 -2.92 6.19 -44.35
C VAL A 31 -2.63 7.48 -43.54
N PRO A 32 -2.72 8.68 -44.14
CA PRO A 32 -2.22 9.92 -43.55
C PRO A 32 -3.18 10.52 -42.49
N PRO A 33 -2.68 11.37 -41.57
CA PRO A 33 -3.52 11.98 -40.54
C PRO A 33 -4.32 13.13 -41.14
N THR A 34 -5.65 13.05 -41.08
CA THR A 34 -6.52 14.19 -41.38
C THR A 34 -7.04 14.75 -40.06
N LYS A 35 -6.77 16.03 -39.83
CA LYS A 35 -7.19 16.83 -38.68
C LYS A 35 -8.71 16.76 -38.50
N LEU A 36 -9.16 16.52 -37.27
CA LEU A 36 -10.52 16.86 -36.86
C LEU A 36 -10.50 17.84 -35.69
N VAL A 37 -11.16 18.95 -35.98
CA VAL A 37 -11.43 20.13 -35.19
C VAL A 37 -12.46 19.81 -34.12
N ALA A 38 -12.32 20.46 -32.97
CA ALA A 38 -13.26 20.43 -31.87
C ALA A 38 -14.66 20.95 -32.26
N THR A 39 -15.71 20.25 -31.84
CA THR A 39 -17.01 20.88 -31.55
C THR A 39 -17.78 20.04 -30.51
N LYS A 40 -18.24 20.75 -29.46
CA LYS A 40 -19.23 20.34 -28.46
C LYS A 40 -20.46 19.67 -29.08
N ASN A 41 -21.08 18.73 -28.36
CA ASN A 41 -22.51 18.75 -27.98
C ASN A 41 -22.82 17.62 -26.98
N ASP A 42 -23.66 17.94 -26.01
CA ASP A 42 -24.26 17.07 -25.00
C ASP A 42 -25.24 16.04 -25.62
N GLU A 43 -25.42 14.91 -24.93
CA GLU A 43 -26.70 14.19 -24.67
C GLU A 43 -26.59 12.63 -24.69
N ILE A 44 -26.61 12.09 -23.46
CA ILE A 44 -27.21 10.85 -22.90
C ILE A 44 -27.87 9.85 -23.87
N ILE A 45 -27.44 8.56 -23.82
CA ILE A 45 -28.26 7.34 -24.08
C ILE A 45 -27.73 6.17 -23.19
N PRO A 46 -28.59 5.25 -22.69
CA PRO A 46 -28.51 4.67 -21.34
C PRO A 46 -27.88 3.25 -21.27
N THR A 47 -27.45 2.88 -20.07
CA THR A 47 -26.99 1.52 -19.73
C THR A 47 -28.20 0.60 -19.49
N SER A 48 -28.30 -0.50 -20.24
CA SER A 48 -29.28 -1.56 -20.01
C SER A 48 -28.67 -2.66 -19.16
N GLY A 49 -29.18 -2.83 -17.93
CA GLY A 49 -29.00 -4.03 -17.13
C GLY A 49 -30.02 -5.13 -17.49
N PRO A 50 -29.74 -6.40 -17.18
CA PRO A 50 -30.56 -7.54 -17.59
C PRO A 50 -31.82 -7.73 -16.73
N ILE A 51 -32.87 -8.20 -17.39
CA ILE A 51 -34.17 -8.56 -16.83
C ILE A 51 -34.14 -10.02 -16.36
N SER A 52 -34.54 -10.28 -15.11
CA SER A 52 -35.23 -11.52 -14.76
C SER A 52 -36.22 -11.26 -13.63
N ALA A 53 -37.46 -11.70 -13.88
CA ALA A 53 -38.66 -11.38 -13.12
C ALA A 53 -38.91 -12.35 -11.95
N GLN A 54 -39.57 -11.89 -10.89
CA GLN A 54 -40.91 -12.39 -10.52
C GLN A 54 -41.56 -11.63 -9.34
N LEU A 55 -42.69 -10.98 -9.69
CA LEU A 55 -44.02 -10.92 -9.04
C LEU A 55 -44.17 -10.24 -7.65
N HIS A 56 -44.74 -9.03 -7.59
CA HIS A 56 -46.18 -8.66 -7.38
C HIS A 56 -46.59 -8.77 -5.89
N ILE A 57 -47.05 -7.74 -5.14
CA ILE A 57 -48.10 -6.71 -5.30
C ILE A 57 -47.86 -5.59 -4.24
N PRO A 58 -48.35 -4.34 -4.43
CA PRO A 58 -47.84 -3.14 -3.76
C PRO A 58 -48.65 -2.75 -2.52
N ASP A 59 -48.04 -1.98 -1.61
CA ASP A 59 -48.81 -1.12 -0.70
C ASP A 59 -48.21 0.29 -0.64
N VAL A 60 -48.93 1.18 -1.35
CA VAL A 60 -49.29 2.56 -1.01
C VAL A 60 -48.46 3.25 0.09
N MET A 61 -47.71 4.28 -0.30
CA MET A 61 -47.40 5.40 0.59
C MET A 61 -48.68 6.22 0.86
N PRO A 62 -48.76 6.86 2.03
CA PRO A 62 -49.21 8.24 2.00
C PRO A 62 -48.23 9.19 2.68
N LYS A 63 -48.05 10.32 1.99
CA LYS A 63 -47.47 11.57 2.44
C LYS A 63 -48.61 12.42 2.99
N ASP A 64 -48.46 13.02 4.17
CA ASP A 64 -49.05 14.32 4.61
C ASP A 64 -48.76 14.53 6.10
N GLN A 65 -47.99 15.56 6.50
CA GLN A 65 -48.36 16.96 6.80
C GLN A 65 -48.69 17.24 8.30
N VAL A 66 -47.85 18.12 8.88
CA VAL A 66 -48.19 19.23 9.81
C VAL A 66 -48.57 18.94 11.28
N LYS A 67 -47.70 19.33 12.24
CA LYS A 67 -47.84 20.47 13.22
C LYS A 67 -47.28 20.21 14.64
N ASP A 68 -46.57 21.23 15.13
CA ASP A 68 -46.38 21.73 16.51
C ASP A 68 -46.16 20.78 17.71
N GLY A 69 -45.10 21.08 18.48
CA GLY A 69 -45.01 20.72 19.90
C GLY A 69 -43.57 20.59 20.41
N ALA A 70 -43.11 21.58 21.18
CA ALA A 70 -41.80 21.62 21.83
C ALA A 70 -41.53 20.43 22.77
N THR A 71 -40.28 19.97 22.86
CA THR A 71 -39.49 19.72 24.10
C THR A 71 -38.02 19.44 23.73
N GLU A 72 -37.11 19.85 24.61
CA GLU A 72 -35.64 19.76 24.69
C GLU A 72 -35.04 18.39 24.27
N VAL A 73 -33.77 18.22 23.87
CA VAL A 73 -32.50 18.59 24.52
C VAL A 73 -31.36 18.53 23.47
N LYS A 74 -30.49 19.55 23.43
CA LYS A 74 -29.16 19.52 22.77
C LYS A 74 -28.11 19.71 23.85
N VAL A 75 -27.34 18.66 24.17
CA VAL A 75 -26.18 18.77 25.06
C VAL A 75 -24.95 19.17 24.24
N ALA A 76 -24.46 20.36 24.52
CA ALA A 76 -23.10 20.81 24.20
C ALA A 76 -22.37 21.11 25.52
N ALA A 77 -21.05 21.09 25.42
CA ALA A 77 -20.06 20.96 26.48
C ALA A 77 -20.01 22.07 27.57
N SER A 78 -19.22 21.73 28.60
CA SER A 78 -18.35 22.59 29.42
C SER A 78 -18.78 22.80 30.87
N HIS A 79 -17.96 22.30 31.80
CA HIS A 79 -18.01 22.59 33.23
C HIS A 79 -17.21 23.88 33.51
N GLU A 80 -17.91 24.91 33.96
CA GLU A 80 -17.36 26.08 34.65
C GLU A 80 -17.97 26.07 36.06
N ILE A 81 -17.12 26.16 37.09
CA ILE A 81 -17.54 26.20 38.49
C ILE A 81 -17.25 27.61 39.01
N VAL A 82 -18.31 28.34 39.35
CA VAL A 82 -18.30 29.65 40.01
C VAL A 82 -18.52 29.49 41.54
N PRO A 83 -18.36 30.52 42.39
CA PRO A 83 -17.66 30.42 43.66
C PRO A 83 -18.60 30.40 44.86
N VAL A 84 -18.10 30.00 46.03
CA VAL A 84 -18.82 30.20 47.30
C VAL A 84 -17.97 31.05 48.25
N THR A 85 -18.59 32.14 48.68
CA THR A 85 -18.21 33.08 49.73
C THR A 85 -18.40 32.47 51.13
N ASN A 86 -17.50 32.71 52.09
CA ASN A 86 -17.71 33.69 53.18
C ASN A 86 -16.72 33.60 54.36
N SER A 87 -16.40 34.81 54.85
CA SER A 87 -16.10 35.26 56.23
C SER A 87 -14.81 34.86 56.97
N ASN A 88 -14.01 35.91 57.21
CA ASN A 88 -13.03 36.18 58.27
C ASN A 88 -13.09 35.31 59.52
N GLU A 89 -11.92 34.94 60.05
CA GLU A 89 -11.45 35.34 61.39
C GLU A 89 -9.92 35.50 61.42
N THR A 90 -9.51 36.53 62.16
CA THR A 90 -8.14 36.97 62.45
C THR A 90 -7.41 35.95 63.32
N HIS A 91 -6.22 35.49 62.93
CA HIS A 91 -5.18 35.12 63.89
C HIS A 91 -3.77 35.37 63.34
N GLU A 92 -2.94 35.83 64.26
CA GLU A 92 -1.60 36.37 64.11
C GLU A 92 -0.56 35.41 63.52
N GLY A 93 0.47 36.01 62.92
CA GLY A 93 1.86 35.72 63.29
C GLY A 93 2.48 34.43 62.75
N GLY A 94 3.38 34.57 61.78
CA GLY A 94 4.39 33.54 61.53
C GLY A 94 5.03 33.62 60.16
N SER A 95 6.01 34.51 60.01
CA SER A 95 7.02 34.43 58.95
C SER A 95 7.64 33.04 58.96
N LYS A 96 7.60 32.33 57.83
CA LYS A 96 8.37 31.10 57.63
C LYS A 96 9.34 31.33 56.49
N ASP A 97 10.46 31.96 56.84
CA ASP A 97 11.66 32.02 56.03
C ASP A 97 12.26 30.62 55.95
N PHE A 98 12.23 30.01 54.76
CA PHE A 98 12.97 28.77 54.50
C PHE A 98 14.45 29.11 54.37
N SER A 99 15.16 29.08 55.50
CA SER A 99 16.63 29.15 55.53
C SER A 99 17.22 27.76 55.31
N PHE A 100 17.81 27.53 54.13
CA PHE A 100 18.70 26.39 53.89
C PHE A 100 20.07 26.72 54.51
N SER A 101 20.26 26.39 55.78
CA SER A 101 21.59 26.43 56.41
C SER A 101 22.37 25.18 55.99
N GLY A 102 23.27 25.33 55.01
CA GLY A 102 24.32 24.35 54.79
C GLY A 102 25.29 24.37 55.98
N ASN A 103 25.40 23.25 56.69
CA ASN A 103 26.42 23.10 57.72
C ASN A 103 27.82 23.00 57.07
N PRO A 104 28.83 23.71 57.59
CA PRO A 104 30.19 23.59 57.11
C PRO A 104 30.86 22.31 57.64
N LEU A 105 31.70 21.70 56.80
CA LEU A 105 32.57 20.57 57.11
C LEU A 105 33.37 20.80 58.41
N PRO A 106 33.42 19.83 59.34
CA PRO A 106 34.39 19.82 60.43
C PRO A 106 35.70 19.15 60.00
N LEU A 107 36.79 19.88 60.25
CA LEU A 107 38.17 19.43 60.22
C LEU A 107 38.41 18.37 61.33
N HIS A 108 39.12 17.30 60.95
CA HIS A 108 39.84 16.30 61.78
C HIS A 108 40.36 16.96 63.11
N ASN A 109 40.20 16.40 64.32
CA ASN A 109 40.73 15.15 64.87
C ASN A 109 39.93 14.78 66.16
N LYS A 110 39.64 13.49 66.41
CA LYS A 110 39.89 12.75 67.67
C LYS A 110 39.04 11.47 67.73
N GLU A 111 39.73 10.36 68.01
CA GLU A 111 39.26 9.00 68.24
C GLU A 111 38.08 8.92 69.23
N ILE A 112 37.11 8.06 68.93
CA ILE A 112 36.37 7.19 69.87
C ILE A 112 35.65 6.12 69.03
N ASP A 113 35.98 4.86 69.30
CA ASP A 113 35.30 3.67 68.81
C ASP A 113 33.91 3.55 69.45
N THR A 114 32.86 3.47 68.63
CA THR A 114 31.63 2.76 68.99
C THR A 114 31.02 2.13 67.74
N SER A 115 30.98 0.79 67.73
CA SER A 115 30.31 -0.06 66.76
C SER A 115 28.83 0.29 66.62
N SER A 116 28.38 0.52 65.39
CA SER A 116 26.98 0.35 65.02
C SER A 116 26.91 0.02 63.54
N GLU A 117 26.75 -1.28 63.25
CA GLU A 117 26.40 -1.79 61.93
C GLU A 117 25.03 -1.22 61.54
N GLY A 118 25.07 -0.26 60.63
CA GLY A 118 23.91 0.28 59.95
C GLY A 118 24.20 0.22 58.47
N GLU A 119 23.91 -0.92 57.86
CA GLU A 119 23.78 -1.10 56.42
C GLU A 119 22.67 -0.15 55.94
N ALA A 120 23.04 1.10 55.69
CA ALA A 120 22.25 1.98 54.85
C ALA A 120 22.54 1.55 53.41
N ASP A 121 21.62 0.77 52.85
CA ASP A 121 21.41 0.63 51.41
C ASP A 121 21.13 2.03 50.84
N SER A 122 22.19 2.82 50.70
CA SER A 122 22.19 3.99 49.85
C SER A 122 22.08 3.44 48.44
N VAL A 123 20.85 3.47 47.91
CA VAL A 123 20.63 3.32 46.48
C VAL A 123 21.45 4.42 45.84
N SER A 124 22.65 4.04 45.39
CA SER A 124 23.56 4.89 44.63
C SER A 124 22.83 5.21 43.34
N VAL A 125 22.09 6.31 43.35
CA VAL A 125 21.52 6.89 42.15
C VAL A 125 22.73 7.25 41.31
N VAL A 126 23.03 6.40 40.33
CA VAL A 126 24.07 6.65 39.34
C VAL A 126 23.67 7.96 38.68
N SER A 127 24.30 9.04 39.14
CA SER A 127 24.09 10.36 38.57
C SER A 127 24.62 10.26 37.16
N GLU A 128 23.73 10.39 36.18
CA GLU A 128 24.11 10.30 34.78
C GLU A 128 25.17 11.36 34.50
N SER A 129 26.33 10.91 34.03
CA SER A 129 27.49 11.77 33.78
C SER A 129 27.12 12.89 32.81
N ARG A 130 27.57 14.12 33.09
CA ARG A 130 27.28 15.31 32.28
C ARG A 130 28.56 15.97 31.83
N VAL A 131 28.54 16.51 30.62
CA VAL A 131 29.65 17.22 29.98
C VAL A 131 29.20 18.62 29.58
N SER A 132 30.11 19.58 29.70
CA SER A 132 29.89 20.95 29.29
C SER A 132 30.36 21.15 27.84
N ILE A 133 29.45 21.52 26.94
CA ILE A 133 29.76 21.94 25.57
C ILE A 133 29.38 23.42 25.44
N GLY A 134 30.38 24.29 25.40
CA GLY A 134 30.18 25.73 25.47
C GLY A 134 29.51 26.16 26.78
N LYS A 135 28.30 26.72 26.69
CA LYS A 135 27.50 27.17 27.84
C LYS A 135 26.45 26.15 28.30
N TYR A 136 26.39 24.99 27.66
CA TYR A 136 25.37 23.97 27.89
C TYR A 136 25.94 22.79 28.66
N ASN A 137 25.18 22.26 29.62
CA ASN A 137 25.55 21.08 30.38
C ASN A 137 24.60 19.94 30.03
N VAL A 138 25.06 18.99 29.23
CA VAL A 138 24.23 17.88 28.70
C VAL A 138 24.75 16.52 29.20
N LYS A 139 23.93 15.48 29.10
CA LYS A 139 24.37 14.09 29.32
C LYS A 139 25.60 13.78 28.44
N GLU A 140 26.53 13.02 28.99
CA GLU A 140 27.77 12.63 28.31
C GLU A 140 27.50 11.91 26.98
N SER A 141 26.44 11.09 26.91
CA SER A 141 25.99 10.40 25.69
C SER A 141 25.63 11.34 24.53
N PHE A 142 25.24 12.57 24.82
CA PHE A 142 24.91 13.59 23.82
C PHE A 142 26.09 14.51 23.48
N GLY A 143 27.21 14.44 24.21
CA GLY A 143 28.32 15.37 24.05
C GLY A 143 28.87 15.43 22.62
N SER A 144 29.08 14.27 22.00
CA SER A 144 29.60 14.16 20.63
C SER A 144 28.60 14.68 19.59
N ILE A 145 27.31 14.39 19.77
CA ILE A 145 26.23 14.86 18.90
C ILE A 145 26.13 16.39 18.98
N LEU A 146 26.10 16.95 20.19
CA LEU A 146 26.03 18.39 20.39
C LEU A 146 27.25 19.10 19.82
N GLN A 147 28.45 18.56 20.03
CA GLN A 147 29.68 19.12 19.45
C GLN A 147 29.58 19.17 17.92
N THR A 148 29.15 18.07 17.28
CA THR A 148 28.96 18.00 15.82
C THR A 148 27.95 19.03 15.31
N ILE A 149 26.84 19.22 16.04
CA ILE A 149 25.83 20.22 15.71
C ILE A 149 26.42 21.63 15.79
N VAL A 150 27.16 21.93 16.86
CA VAL A 150 27.80 23.25 17.05
C VAL A 150 28.86 23.50 15.99
N ASP A 151 29.65 22.49 15.62
CA ASP A 151 30.67 22.62 14.58
C ASP A 151 30.04 22.91 13.20
N LYS A 152 28.86 22.35 12.91
CA LYS A 152 28.18 22.50 11.63
C LYS A 152 27.29 23.74 11.53
N TYR A 153 26.57 24.08 12.60
CA TYR A 153 25.51 25.10 12.58
C TYR A 153 25.78 26.29 13.53
N GLY A 154 26.89 26.25 14.26
CA GLY A 154 27.21 27.19 15.32
C GLY A 154 26.35 26.99 16.57
N ASP A 155 26.39 27.97 17.48
CA ASP A 155 25.52 27.96 18.66
C ASP A 155 24.05 28.15 18.25
N ILE A 156 23.30 27.06 18.14
CA ILE A 156 21.89 27.06 17.74
C ILE A 156 20.97 27.67 18.81
N GLY A 157 21.40 27.78 20.07
CA GLY A 157 20.62 28.39 21.15
C GLY A 157 21.09 29.80 21.52
N ALA A 158 21.86 30.46 20.64
CA ALA A 158 22.25 31.86 20.81
C ALA A 158 21.05 32.81 20.85
N SER A 159 19.98 32.49 20.12
CA SER A 159 18.72 33.26 20.04
C SER A 159 17.61 32.74 20.96
N CYS A 160 17.91 31.79 21.85
CA CYS A 160 16.89 31.19 22.71
C CYS A 160 16.46 32.14 23.81
N ASP A 161 15.13 32.27 24.01
CA ASP A 161 14.51 33.19 24.98
C ASP A 161 14.61 32.72 26.44
N LEU A 162 15.03 31.47 26.66
CA LEU A 162 15.10 30.88 27.99
C LEU A 162 16.31 31.41 28.75
N GLU A 163 16.07 32.17 29.82
CA GLU A 163 17.13 32.71 30.68
C GLU A 163 17.89 31.58 31.40
N SER A 164 17.17 30.57 31.90
CA SER A 164 17.74 29.45 32.64
C SER A 164 18.66 28.61 31.76
N VAL A 165 19.94 28.56 32.13
CA VAL A 165 20.95 27.70 31.49
C VAL A 165 20.58 26.22 31.60
N VAL A 166 19.97 25.82 32.71
CA VAL A 166 19.51 24.44 32.92
C VAL A 166 18.42 24.09 31.91
N MET A 167 17.44 24.99 31.73
CA MET A 167 16.35 24.77 30.77
C MET A 167 16.87 24.77 29.33
N ARG A 168 17.76 25.71 28.98
CA ARG A 168 18.40 25.70 27.66
C ARG A 168 19.19 24.43 27.40
N SER A 169 19.89 23.91 28.41
CA SER A 169 20.63 22.66 28.29
C SER A 169 19.68 21.47 28.06
N TYR A 170 18.51 21.46 28.70
CA TYR A 170 17.47 20.46 28.45
C TYR A 170 16.97 20.49 26.99
N TYR A 171 16.66 21.67 26.44
CA TYR A 171 16.28 21.77 25.02
C TYR A 171 17.40 21.34 24.07
N MET A 172 18.68 21.55 24.43
CA MET A 172 19.80 20.99 23.66
C MET A 172 19.83 19.46 23.69
N GLU A 173 19.47 18.84 24.82
CA GLU A 173 19.32 17.39 24.91
C GLU A 173 18.17 16.89 24.04
N CYS A 174 17.04 17.60 23.99
CA CYS A 174 15.94 17.27 23.08
C CYS A 174 16.39 17.25 21.61
N VAL A 175 17.17 18.26 21.19
CA VAL A 175 17.74 18.28 19.83
C VAL A 175 18.67 17.09 19.60
N CYS A 176 19.56 16.81 20.56
CA CYS A 176 20.49 15.68 20.43
C CYS A 176 19.76 14.33 20.41
N PHE A 177 18.69 14.19 21.18
CA PHE A 177 17.81 13.02 21.18
C PHE A 177 17.20 12.81 19.80
N VAL A 178 16.59 13.84 19.19
CA VAL A 178 16.02 13.72 17.85
C VAL A 178 17.07 13.29 16.83
N VAL A 179 18.26 13.91 16.87
CA VAL A 179 19.37 13.54 15.97
C VAL A 179 19.83 12.10 16.20
N GLN A 180 19.92 11.66 17.46
CA GLN A 180 20.29 10.28 17.79
C GLN A 180 19.25 9.28 17.26
N GLU A 181 17.95 9.56 17.41
CA GLU A 181 16.88 8.70 16.91
C GLU A 181 16.93 8.59 15.38
N LEU A 182 17.22 9.69 14.68
CA LEU A 182 17.41 9.70 13.23
C LEU A 182 18.66 8.91 12.80
N GLN A 183 19.75 8.96 13.56
CA GLN A 183 20.98 8.21 13.26
C GLN A 183 20.86 6.72 13.58
N SER A 184 20.08 6.38 14.61
CA SER A 184 19.92 4.99 15.07
C SER A 184 18.91 4.21 14.22
N SER A 185 18.02 4.91 13.52
CA SER A 185 17.03 4.31 12.61
C SER A 185 17.63 4.02 11.23
N SER A 186 18.57 3.08 11.18
CA SER A 186 19.27 2.68 9.94
C SER A 186 18.34 2.15 8.83
N ASP A 187 17.23 1.49 9.18
CA ASP A 187 16.54 0.63 8.20
C ASP A 187 15.11 1.07 7.86
N SER A 188 14.41 1.77 8.74
CA SER A 188 13.13 2.44 8.44
C SER A 188 12.59 3.12 9.71
N ILE A 189 12.54 4.44 9.73
CA ILE A 189 11.79 5.16 10.75
C ILE A 189 10.30 5.14 10.41
N SER A 190 9.43 4.87 11.39
CA SER A 190 7.98 4.82 11.16
C SER A 190 7.38 6.23 11.09
N LYS A 191 6.27 6.40 10.35
CA LYS A 191 5.56 7.69 10.25
C LYS A 191 5.16 8.25 11.63
N SER A 192 4.70 7.38 12.54
CA SER A 192 4.31 7.80 13.89
C SER A 192 5.51 8.33 14.68
N LYS A 193 6.66 7.67 14.57
CA LYS A 193 7.88 8.10 15.25
C LYS A 193 8.38 9.42 14.71
N VAL A 194 8.37 9.62 13.38
CA VAL A 194 8.73 10.92 12.78
C VAL A 194 7.80 12.03 13.27
N SER A 195 6.50 11.76 13.40
CA SER A 195 5.54 12.72 13.97
C SER A 195 5.89 13.10 15.41
N GLU A 196 6.22 12.13 16.27
CA GLU A 196 6.64 12.40 17.65
C GLU A 196 7.92 13.26 17.69
N LEU A 197 8.90 12.96 16.84
CA LEU A 197 10.14 13.74 16.74
C LEU A 197 9.86 15.17 16.24
N LEU A 198 8.94 15.33 15.29
CA LEU A 198 8.56 16.63 14.77
C LEU A 198 7.89 17.49 15.84
N ASP A 199 7.05 16.91 16.69
CA ASP A 199 6.43 17.64 17.80
C ASP A 199 7.46 18.12 18.82
N ILE A 200 8.49 17.31 19.13
CA ILE A 200 9.63 17.76 19.94
C ILE A 200 10.36 18.93 19.28
N VAL A 201 10.59 18.87 17.97
CA VAL A 201 11.27 19.96 17.24
C VAL A 201 10.45 21.24 17.27
N LYS A 202 9.12 21.17 17.11
CA LYS A 202 8.24 22.36 17.21
C LYS A 202 8.30 23.00 18.60
N ASP A 203 8.36 22.20 19.66
CA ASP A 203 8.53 22.72 21.03
C ASP A 203 9.88 23.44 21.19
N VAL A 204 10.94 22.86 20.61
CA VAL A 204 12.28 23.46 20.59
C VAL A 204 12.31 24.77 19.79
N GLU A 205 11.65 24.82 18.64
CA GLU A 205 11.52 26.04 17.81
C GLU A 205 10.72 27.13 18.51
N SER A 206 9.70 26.75 19.28
CA SER A 206 8.91 27.67 20.10
C SER A 206 9.74 28.34 21.21
N ALA A 207 10.85 27.71 21.61
CA ALA A 207 11.86 28.31 22.49
C ALA A 207 12.93 29.13 21.73
N HIS A 208 12.73 29.38 20.44
CA HIS A 208 13.61 30.15 19.55
C HIS A 208 15.02 29.58 19.36
N LEU A 209 15.17 28.25 19.46
CA LEU A 209 16.38 27.58 18.99
C LEU A 209 16.38 27.51 17.46
N ARG A 210 17.55 27.71 16.84
CA ARG A 210 17.73 27.67 15.38
C ARG A 210 17.83 26.22 14.88
N VAL A 211 16.68 25.54 14.80
CA VAL A 211 16.59 24.12 14.41
C VAL A 211 15.78 23.86 13.14
N ALA A 212 15.51 24.88 12.33
CA ALA A 212 14.81 24.73 11.05
C ALA A 212 15.43 23.67 10.12
N TRP A 213 16.76 23.46 10.19
CA TRP A 213 17.44 22.39 9.45
C TRP A 213 16.97 20.99 9.86
N LEU A 214 16.65 20.80 11.14
CA LEU A 214 16.18 19.53 11.68
C LEU A 214 14.70 19.31 11.35
N HIS A 215 13.89 20.38 11.44
CA HIS A 215 12.50 20.37 10.98
C HIS A 215 12.41 19.95 9.52
N ASN A 216 13.16 20.62 8.63
CA ASN A 216 13.18 20.29 7.21
C ASN A 216 13.65 18.86 6.94
N THR A 217 14.63 18.36 7.71
CA THR A 217 15.08 16.96 7.58
C THR A 217 13.97 15.98 7.93
N LEU A 218 13.16 16.27 8.97
CA LEU A 218 12.03 15.44 9.33
C LEU A 218 10.91 15.50 8.27
N ASP A 219 10.63 16.68 7.70
CA ASP A 219 9.66 16.84 6.61
C ASP A 219 10.07 16.01 5.38
N GLU A 220 11.35 16.07 4.97
CA GLU A 220 11.89 15.26 3.87
C GLU A 220 11.71 13.75 4.14
N ILE A 221 11.87 13.31 5.38
CA ILE A 221 11.64 11.92 5.77
C ILE A 221 10.14 11.56 5.67
N VAL A 222 9.24 12.44 6.09
CA VAL A 222 7.78 12.22 5.95
C VAL A 222 7.43 12.05 4.47
N GLU A 223 7.90 12.95 3.61
CA GLU A 223 7.68 12.88 2.16
C GLU A 223 8.22 11.57 1.58
N ASN A 224 9.42 11.15 1.98
CA ASN A 224 10.02 9.91 1.51
C ASN A 224 9.22 8.67 1.95
N ILE A 225 8.70 8.65 3.19
CA ILE A 225 7.81 7.57 3.65
C ILE A 225 6.54 7.49 2.80
N GLU A 226 5.94 8.63 2.48
CA GLU A 226 4.73 8.69 1.66
C GLU A 226 4.99 8.24 0.21
N LEU A 227 6.13 8.65 -0.38
CA LEU A 227 6.55 8.21 -1.70
C LEU A 227 6.76 6.69 -1.78
N ILE A 228 7.42 6.10 -0.77
CA ILE A 228 7.63 4.66 -0.69
C ILE A 228 6.29 3.93 -0.60
N SER A 229 5.37 4.40 0.24
CA SER A 229 4.03 3.83 0.37
C SER A 229 3.28 3.87 -0.97
N HIS A 230 3.27 5.02 -1.63
CA HIS A 230 2.58 5.17 -2.91
C HIS A 230 3.17 4.28 -4.00
N HIS A 231 4.49 4.13 -4.04
CA HIS A 231 5.16 3.22 -4.98
C HIS A 231 4.75 1.76 -4.76
N GLN A 232 4.65 1.32 -3.49
CA GLN A 232 4.22 -0.03 -3.14
C GLN A 232 2.77 -0.30 -3.58
N ASP A 233 1.87 0.66 -3.37
CA ASP A 233 0.47 0.55 -3.80
C ASP A 233 0.37 0.41 -5.33
N MET A 234 1.12 1.23 -6.07
CA MET A 234 1.16 1.18 -7.54
C MET A 234 1.72 -0.15 -8.07
N GLU A 235 2.79 -0.67 -7.46
CA GLU A 235 3.34 -1.98 -7.85
C GLU A 235 2.36 -3.13 -7.55
N MET A 236 1.60 -3.04 -6.44
CA MET A 236 0.56 -4.01 -6.13
C MET A 236 -0.59 -3.98 -7.14
N GLU A 237 -1.04 -2.79 -7.53
CA GLU A 237 -2.10 -2.62 -8.52
C GLU A 237 -1.66 -3.15 -9.90
N LYS A 238 -0.43 -2.80 -10.32
CA LYS A 238 0.17 -3.33 -11.54
C LYS A 238 0.24 -4.86 -11.53
N ALA A 239 0.71 -5.46 -10.42
CA ALA A 239 0.76 -6.91 -10.28
C ALA A 239 -0.64 -7.56 -10.32
N ASN A 240 -1.68 -6.85 -9.88
CA ASN A 240 -3.06 -7.32 -10.02
C ASN A 240 -3.53 -7.30 -11.48
N TYR A 241 -3.31 -6.21 -12.21
CA TYR A 241 -3.64 -6.15 -13.64
C TYR A 241 -2.88 -7.19 -14.46
N ASP A 242 -1.59 -7.39 -14.17
CA ASP A 242 -0.79 -8.41 -14.85
C ASP A 242 -1.39 -9.82 -14.64
N ARG A 243 -1.85 -10.12 -13.42
CA ARG A 243 -2.53 -11.39 -13.11
C ARG A 243 -3.87 -11.53 -13.82
N GLU A 244 -4.68 -10.48 -13.84
CA GLU A 244 -5.99 -10.47 -14.53
C GLU A 244 -5.82 -10.64 -16.05
N MET A 245 -4.84 -9.95 -16.63
CA MET A 245 -4.52 -10.06 -18.05
C MET A 245 -4.07 -11.47 -18.42
N GLU A 246 -3.21 -12.09 -17.61
CA GLU A 246 -2.75 -13.47 -17.87
C GLU A 246 -3.91 -14.46 -17.74
N SER A 247 -4.76 -14.32 -16.73
CA SER A 247 -5.97 -15.14 -16.56
C SER A 247 -6.91 -15.04 -17.76
N LEU A 248 -7.16 -13.82 -18.26
CA LEU A 248 -8.01 -13.61 -19.43
C LEU A 248 -7.39 -14.21 -20.70
N ARG A 249 -6.07 -14.14 -20.83
CA ARG A 249 -5.33 -14.75 -21.94
C ARG A 249 -5.45 -16.28 -21.90
N GLU A 250 -5.26 -16.90 -20.75
CA GLU A 250 -5.43 -18.35 -20.56
C GLU A 250 -6.87 -18.79 -20.87
N GLN A 251 -7.86 -18.03 -20.43
CA GLN A 251 -9.27 -18.32 -20.74
C GLN A 251 -9.54 -18.23 -22.25
N LEU A 252 -9.04 -17.20 -22.91
CA LEU A 252 -9.19 -17.04 -24.36
C LEU A 252 -8.57 -18.21 -25.12
N GLU A 253 -7.37 -18.65 -24.73
CA GLU A 253 -6.69 -19.80 -25.34
C GLU A 253 -7.52 -21.09 -25.17
N SER A 254 -8.09 -21.32 -23.98
CA SER A 254 -8.95 -22.49 -23.73
C SER A 254 -10.25 -22.47 -24.55
N GLU A 255 -10.86 -21.29 -24.73
CA GLU A 255 -12.06 -21.14 -25.56
C GLU A 255 -11.75 -21.37 -27.05
N LEU A 256 -10.60 -20.89 -27.53
CA LEU A 256 -10.15 -21.13 -28.90
C LEU A 256 -9.90 -22.62 -29.17
N GLU A 257 -9.25 -23.33 -28.24
CA GLU A 257 -9.04 -24.78 -28.36
C GLU A 257 -10.38 -25.55 -28.38
N THR A 258 -11.30 -25.18 -27.49
CA THR A 258 -12.65 -25.78 -27.44
C THR A 258 -13.42 -25.53 -28.74
N LEU A 259 -13.32 -24.32 -29.29
CA LEU A 259 -13.95 -23.95 -30.55
C LEU A 259 -13.37 -24.75 -31.71
N ALA A 260 -12.04 -24.89 -31.79
CA ALA A 260 -11.38 -25.69 -32.82
C ALA A 260 -11.82 -27.17 -32.77
N GLN A 261 -11.95 -27.74 -31.56
CA GLN A 261 -12.46 -29.10 -31.39
C GLN A 261 -13.91 -29.24 -31.90
N LYS A 262 -14.76 -28.25 -31.61
CA LYS A 262 -16.16 -28.23 -32.06
C LYS A 262 -16.29 -28.06 -33.57
N GLU A 263 -15.46 -27.23 -34.17
CA GLU A 263 -15.40 -27.08 -35.63
C GLU A 263 -15.04 -28.40 -36.32
N GLN A 264 -14.08 -29.16 -35.76
CA GLN A 264 -13.72 -30.48 -36.27
C GLN A 264 -14.89 -31.49 -36.13
N GLU A 265 -15.57 -31.52 -34.99
CA GLU A 265 -16.75 -32.38 -34.78
C GLU A 265 -17.87 -32.08 -35.80
N VAL A 266 -18.11 -30.79 -36.09
CA VAL A 266 -19.08 -30.35 -37.11
C VAL A 266 -18.64 -30.78 -38.51
N ALA A 267 -17.34 -30.67 -38.84
CA ALA A 267 -16.81 -31.13 -40.12
C ALA A 267 -17.04 -32.64 -40.32
N ASP A 268 -16.78 -33.45 -39.29
CA ASP A 268 -17.00 -34.90 -39.32
C ASP A 268 -18.49 -35.26 -39.48
N ILE A 269 -19.38 -34.59 -38.75
CA ILE A 269 -20.84 -34.78 -38.88
C ILE A 269 -21.31 -34.42 -40.29
N ASN A 270 -20.81 -33.32 -40.85
CA ASN A 270 -21.14 -32.90 -42.22
C ASN A 270 -20.73 -33.92 -43.28
N ILE A 271 -19.68 -34.73 -43.04
CA ILE A 271 -19.30 -35.84 -43.92
C ILE A 271 -20.25 -37.04 -43.76
N ARG A 272 -20.71 -37.32 -42.53
CA ARG A 272 -21.54 -38.49 -42.23
C ARG A 272 -23.00 -38.35 -42.67
N ILE A 273 -23.56 -37.13 -42.62
CA ILE A 273 -24.94 -36.84 -43.05
C ILE A 273 -25.23 -37.27 -44.49
N PRO A 274 -24.44 -36.90 -45.52
CA PRO A 274 -24.71 -37.32 -46.89
C PRO A 274 -24.61 -38.83 -47.05
N GLU A 275 -23.65 -39.51 -46.39
CA GLU A 275 -23.57 -40.98 -46.42
C GLU A 275 -24.87 -41.64 -45.92
N ILE A 276 -25.41 -41.17 -44.79
CA ILE A 276 -26.67 -41.68 -44.25
C ILE A 276 -27.84 -41.36 -45.21
N ARG A 277 -27.84 -40.16 -45.81
CA ARG A 277 -28.87 -39.74 -46.77
C ARG A 277 -28.86 -40.61 -48.03
N ASP A 278 -27.68 -40.91 -48.56
CA ASP A 278 -27.51 -41.75 -49.73
C ASP A 278 -28.01 -43.18 -49.44
N ARG A 279 -27.61 -43.76 -48.30
CA ARG A 279 -28.10 -45.07 -47.84
C ARG A 279 -29.61 -45.10 -47.63
N LEU A 280 -30.20 -44.02 -47.11
CA LEU A 280 -31.65 -43.91 -46.94
C LEU A 280 -32.34 -43.89 -48.31
N SER A 281 -31.81 -43.13 -49.27
CA SER A 281 -32.34 -43.05 -50.63
C SER A 281 -32.30 -44.41 -51.36
N GLU A 282 -31.22 -45.17 -51.19
CA GLU A 282 -31.11 -46.53 -51.73
C GLU A 282 -32.19 -47.47 -51.16
N LEU A 283 -32.42 -47.43 -49.84
CA LEU A 283 -33.44 -48.24 -49.19
C LEU A 283 -34.86 -47.85 -49.63
N GLU A 284 -35.14 -46.56 -49.78
CA GLU A 284 -36.43 -46.06 -50.29
C GLU A 284 -36.68 -46.49 -51.73
N GLN A 285 -35.66 -46.48 -52.59
CA GLN A 285 -35.75 -47.00 -53.96
C GLN A 285 -36.02 -48.51 -53.99
N LEU A 286 -35.34 -49.30 -53.15
CA LEU A 286 -35.57 -50.74 -53.03
C LEU A 286 -36.99 -51.05 -52.55
N MET A 287 -37.50 -50.30 -51.57
CA MET A 287 -38.87 -50.45 -51.09
C MET A 287 -39.90 -50.10 -52.17
N SER A 288 -39.66 -49.02 -52.91
CA SER A 288 -40.53 -48.58 -54.01
C SER A 288 -40.51 -49.58 -55.18
N SER A 289 -39.37 -50.23 -55.45
CA SER A 289 -39.26 -51.29 -56.45
C SER A 289 -39.90 -52.60 -55.97
N GLY A 290 -39.77 -52.95 -54.69
CA GLY A 290 -40.33 -54.18 -54.11
C GLY A 290 -41.86 -54.14 -53.93
N LEU A 291 -42.46 -52.95 -53.88
CA LEU A 291 -43.91 -52.77 -53.83
C LEU A 291 -44.59 -52.90 -55.22
N VAL A 292 -43.82 -53.04 -56.30
CA VAL A 292 -44.36 -53.17 -57.67
C VAL A 292 -44.67 -54.64 -58.03
N ASP A 293 -44.20 -55.62 -57.25
CA ASP A 293 -44.37 -57.05 -57.56
C ASP A 293 -45.60 -57.71 -56.88
N ASP A 294 -46.31 -57.01 -56.00
CA ASP A 294 -47.56 -57.50 -55.39
C ASP A 294 -48.82 -57.25 -56.25
N GLN A 295 -48.65 -56.96 -57.55
CA GLN A 295 -49.72 -57.07 -58.56
C GLN A 295 -49.68 -58.45 -59.27
N THR A 296 -49.47 -59.53 -58.52
CA THR A 296 -49.76 -60.90 -58.97
C THR A 296 -50.81 -61.57 -58.08
N THR A 297 -51.89 -60.86 -57.80
CA THR A 297 -53.14 -61.50 -57.37
C THR A 297 -53.86 -62.09 -58.60
N LEU A 298 -53.91 -63.44 -58.63
CA LEU A 298 -54.76 -64.36 -59.44
C LEU A 298 -54.19 -64.82 -60.81
N PRO A 299 -54.16 -66.15 -61.09
CA PRO A 299 -55.39 -66.93 -61.25
C PRO A 299 -55.33 -68.35 -60.67
N ILE A 300 -55.92 -68.57 -59.50
CA ILE A 300 -56.37 -69.91 -59.06
C ILE A 300 -57.63 -70.35 -59.85
N LYS A 301 -58.24 -69.45 -60.64
CA LYS A 301 -59.52 -69.67 -61.32
C LYS A 301 -59.44 -70.28 -62.73
N SER A 302 -58.35 -70.98 -63.10
CA SER A 302 -58.20 -71.60 -64.44
C SER A 302 -58.05 -73.12 -64.45
N LYS A 303 -58.05 -73.79 -63.29
CA LYS A 303 -57.97 -75.26 -63.22
C LYS A 303 -59.28 -75.97 -62.87
N ILE A 304 -60.34 -75.22 -62.56
CA ILE A 304 -61.66 -75.79 -62.20
C ILE A 304 -62.55 -76.02 -63.42
N ASP A 305 -62.34 -75.28 -64.52
CA ASP A 305 -63.14 -75.43 -65.75
C ASP A 305 -62.61 -76.53 -66.72
N GLN A 306 -61.62 -77.32 -66.30
CA GLN A 306 -61.17 -78.53 -67.03
C GLN A 306 -61.66 -79.84 -66.38
N LEU A 307 -62.49 -79.75 -65.34
CA LEU A 307 -63.06 -80.92 -64.63
C LEU A 307 -64.60 -80.92 -64.56
N LEU A 308 -65.26 -80.18 -65.46
CA LEU A 308 -66.72 -80.21 -65.70
C LEU A 308 -66.98 -80.42 -67.18
#